data_AF-A0A8T3T2C0-F1
#
_entry.id   AF-A0A8T3T2C0-F1
#
_cell.length_a   1.000
_cell.length_b   1.000
_cell.length_c   1.000
_cell.angle_alpha   90.00
_cell.angle_beta   90.00
_cell.angle_gamma   90.00
#
_symmetry.space_group_name_H-M   'P 1'
#
loop_
_entity.id
_entity.type
_entity.pdbx_description
1 polymer ?
#
loop_
_entity_poly.entity_id
_entity_poly.type
_entity_poly.pdbx_seq_one_letter_code
_entity_poly.pdbx_strand_id
1 'polypeptide(L)'
;MGYQVFAGPGTLAAVREGSRFKVHTYHLVREDQQALYGFRSPEELAFFELLLTVTGVGPKVALAIVSSRPVTDLQLAIFQGDEAVLTAVSGVGKRLGARIVLELKEKVAAASAAA
;
A
#
# COMPACT_ATOMS: atom_id res chain seq x y z
N MET A 1 -20.66 14.05 -11.95
CA MET A 1 -19.74 14.03 -10.79
C MET A 1 -18.43 13.43 -11.23
N GLY A 2 -17.30 14.08 -10.94
CA GLY A 2 -15.97 13.56 -11.24
C GLY A 2 -15.16 13.47 -9.95
N TYR A 3 -14.51 12.34 -9.71
CA TYR A 3 -13.68 12.09 -8.54
C TYR A 3 -12.22 12.00 -8.95
N GLN A 4 -11.33 12.62 -8.18
CA GLN A 4 -9.90 12.42 -8.31
C GLN A 4 -9.46 11.25 -7.43
N VAL A 5 -8.85 10.24 -8.05
CA VAL A 5 -8.35 9.04 -7.36
C VAL A 5 -6.85 8.90 -7.63
N PHE A 6 -6.04 8.90 -6.58
CA PHE A 6 -4.61 8.59 -6.66
C PHE A 6 -4.43 7.08 -6.78
N ALA A 7 -3.67 6.61 -7.76
CA ALA A 7 -3.46 5.19 -7.96
C ALA A 7 -2.01 4.89 -8.38
N GLY A 8 -1.58 3.65 -8.16
CA GLY A 8 -0.27 3.19 -8.57
C GLY A 8 -0.10 3.15 -10.08
N PRO A 9 1.14 3.20 -10.62
CA PRO A 9 1.41 3.13 -12.05
C PRO A 9 0.78 1.90 -12.74
N GLY A 10 0.80 0.73 -12.07
CA GLY A 10 0.19 -0.50 -12.60
C GLY A 10 -1.34 -0.42 -12.71
N THR A 11 -2.00 0.31 -11.81
CA THR A 11 -3.45 0.58 -11.89
C THR A 11 -3.74 1.55 -13.02
N LEU A 12 -2.99 2.66 -13.11
CA LEU A 12 -3.17 3.67 -14.15
C LEU A 12 -2.95 3.10 -15.56
N ALA A 13 -1.96 2.23 -15.73
CA ALA A 13 -1.68 1.57 -17.01
C ALA A 13 -2.81 0.63 -17.48
N ALA A 14 -3.63 0.11 -16.56
CA ALA A 14 -4.78 -0.74 -16.88
C ALA A 14 -6.04 0.06 -17.25
N VAL A 15 -6.06 1.37 -17.00
CA VAL A 15 -7.20 2.25 -17.31
C VAL A 15 -7.14 2.70 -18.77
N ARG A 16 -8.29 2.69 -19.43
CA ARG A 16 -8.47 3.29 -20.76
C ARG A 16 -9.56 4.35 -20.70
N GLU A 17 -9.32 5.49 -21.32
CA GLU A 17 -10.30 6.55 -21.41
C GLU A 17 -11.59 6.06 -22.10
N GLY A 18 -12.74 6.54 -21.63
CA GLY A 18 -14.06 6.12 -22.13
C GLY A 18 -14.52 4.71 -21.73
N SER A 19 -13.67 3.91 -21.08
CA SER A 19 -14.01 2.57 -20.63
C SER A 19 -14.51 2.54 -19.18
N ARG A 20 -15.36 1.56 -18.85
CA ARG A 20 -15.74 1.30 -17.45
C ARG A 20 -14.60 0.60 -16.75
N PHE A 21 -14.18 1.16 -15.62
CA PHE A 21 -13.13 0.60 -14.77
C PHE A 21 -13.60 0.58 -13.32
N LYS A 22 -13.34 -0.52 -12.62
CA LYS A 22 -13.66 -0.67 -11.19
C LYS A 22 -12.37 -0.56 -10.39
N VAL A 23 -12.39 0.24 -9.33
CA VAL A 23 -11.32 0.36 -8.36
C VAL A 23 -11.85 0.15 -6.95
N HIS A 24 -11.01 -0.43 -6.09
CA HIS A 24 -11.19 -0.43 -4.66
C HIS A 24 -10.56 0.83 -4.09
N THR A 25 -11.24 1.53 -3.19
CA THR A 25 -10.78 2.85 -2.74
C THR A 25 -10.63 2.94 -1.23
N TYR A 26 -9.51 3.53 -0.79
CA TYR A 26 -9.37 4.08 0.55
C TYR A 26 -9.72 5.58 0.53
N HIS A 27 -10.61 6.01 1.41
CA HIS A 27 -10.99 7.41 1.56
C HIS A 27 -10.27 8.03 2.76
N LEU A 28 -9.24 8.84 2.47
CA LEU A 28 -8.54 9.62 3.47
C LEU A 28 -9.35 10.88 3.76
N VAL A 29 -9.82 11.01 5.01
CA VAL A 29 -10.48 12.22 5.50
C VAL A 29 -9.66 12.81 6.63
N ARG A 30 -9.20 14.05 6.44
CA ARG A 30 -8.56 14.91 7.43
C ARG A 30 -9.31 16.23 7.48
N GLU A 31 -9.02 17.04 8.49
CA GLU A 31 -9.68 18.33 8.69
C GLU A 31 -9.52 19.28 7.49
N ASP A 32 -8.36 19.25 6.83
CA ASP A 32 -7.96 20.12 5.73
C ASP A 32 -7.92 19.42 4.36
N GLN A 33 -8.09 18.10 4.32
CA GLN A 33 -7.86 17.31 3.11
C GLN A 33 -8.78 16.10 3.03
N GLN A 34 -9.37 15.92 1.86
CA GLN A 34 -9.96 14.65 1.43
C GLN A 34 -9.22 14.12 0.20
N ALA A 35 -8.90 12.83 0.19
CA ALA A 35 -8.25 12.17 -0.93
C ALA A 35 -8.73 10.73 -1.07
N LEU A 36 -8.90 10.28 -2.32
CA LEU A 36 -9.18 8.89 -2.64
C LEU A 36 -7.92 8.20 -3.17
N TYR A 37 -7.60 7.03 -2.64
CA TYR A 37 -6.53 6.17 -3.13
C TYR A 37 -7.14 4.90 -3.72
N GLY A 38 -6.76 4.53 -4.94
CA GLY A 38 -7.38 3.46 -5.72
C GLY A 38 -6.45 2.26 -5.98
N PHE A 39 -7.03 1.07 -5.87
CA PHE A 39 -6.37 -0.23 -5.96
C PHE A 39 -7.15 -1.18 -6.88
N ARG A 40 -6.47 -2.13 -7.51
CA ARG A 40 -7.09 -3.10 -8.44
C ARG A 40 -7.73 -4.28 -7.72
N SER A 41 -7.21 -4.64 -6.55
CA SER A 41 -7.71 -5.76 -5.75
C SER A 41 -8.04 -5.32 -4.32
N PRO A 42 -8.93 -6.05 -3.63
CA PRO A 42 -9.16 -5.84 -2.20
C PRO A 42 -7.91 -6.14 -1.36
N GLU A 43 -7.02 -7.03 -1.82
CA GLU A 43 -5.76 -7.37 -1.16
C GLU A 43 -4.78 -6.19 -1.17
N GLU A 44 -4.66 -5.49 -2.32
CA GLU A 44 -3.86 -4.27 -2.45
C GLU A 44 -4.39 -3.18 -1.48
N LEU A 45 -5.72 -3.02 -1.39
CA LEU A 45 -6.36 -2.08 -0.46
C LEU A 45 -6.09 -2.46 1.01
N ALA A 46 -6.30 -3.72 1.38
CA ALA A 46 -6.09 -4.19 2.76
C ALA A 46 -4.61 -4.04 3.18
N PHE A 47 -3.67 -4.34 2.27
CA PHE A 47 -2.25 -4.15 2.56
C PHE A 47 -1.87 -2.67 2.67
N PHE A 48 -2.46 -1.80 1.85
CA PHE A 48 -2.29 -0.35 2.00
C PHE A 48 -2.79 0.16 3.36
N GLU A 49 -3.96 -0.27 3.80
CA GLU A 49 -4.50 0.08 5.13
C GLU A 49 -3.59 -0.44 6.26
N LEU A 50 -3.07 -1.66 6.12
CA LEU A 50 -2.11 -2.23 7.07
C LEU A 50 -0.84 -1.38 7.16
N LEU A 51 -0.27 -0.95 6.03
CA LEU A 51 0.90 -0.07 5.98
C LEU A 51 0.64 1.27 6.70
N LEU A 52 -0.57 1.84 6.58
CA LEU A 52 -0.93 3.09 7.27
C LEU A 52 -0.96 2.96 8.79
N THR A 53 -1.02 1.74 9.35
CA THR A 53 -0.92 1.53 10.80
C THR A 53 0.50 1.70 11.33
N VAL A 54 1.52 1.71 10.46
CA VAL A 54 2.93 1.84 10.85
C VAL A 54 3.27 3.30 11.08
N THR A 55 3.89 3.58 12.23
CA THR A 55 4.23 4.96 12.58
C THR A 55 5.25 5.57 11.61
N GLY A 56 4.86 6.64 10.91
CA GLY A 56 5.71 7.34 9.94
C GLY A 56 5.50 6.88 8.49
N VAL A 57 4.60 5.93 8.24
CA VAL A 57 4.14 5.61 6.89
C VAL A 57 2.93 6.46 6.55
N GLY A 58 3.10 7.37 5.58
CA GLY A 58 2.00 8.17 5.04
C GLY A 58 1.37 7.54 3.79
N PRO A 59 0.20 8.02 3.35
CA PRO A 59 -0.52 7.52 2.18
C PRO A 59 0.31 7.48 0.89
N LYS A 60 1.16 8.48 0.65
CA LYS A 60 2.04 8.50 -0.53
C LYS A 60 3.08 7.37 -0.49
N VAL A 61 3.68 7.13 0.67
CA VAL A 61 4.68 6.08 0.87
C VAL A 61 4.02 4.71 0.81
N ALA A 62 2.87 4.54 1.48
CA ALA A 62 2.10 3.31 1.41
C ALA A 62 1.71 2.96 -0.04
N LEU A 63 1.23 3.94 -0.81
CA LEU A 63 0.88 3.74 -2.22
C LEU A 63 2.12 3.31 -3.03
N ALA A 64 3.28 3.95 -2.80
CA ALA A 64 4.52 3.59 -3.47
C ALA A 64 4.96 2.14 -3.14
N ILE A 65 4.82 1.72 -1.88
CA ILE A 65 5.14 0.35 -1.45
C ILE A 65 4.22 -0.65 -2.15
N VAL A 66 2.90 -0.48 -2.05
CA VAL A 66 1.91 -1.38 -2.70
C VAL A 66 2.11 -1.43 -4.22
N SER A 67 2.54 -0.33 -4.83
CA SER A 67 2.77 -0.25 -6.27
C SER A 67 4.10 -0.85 -6.74
N SER A 68 5.01 -1.16 -5.82
CA SER A 68 6.37 -1.60 -6.17
C SER A 68 6.44 -3.05 -6.64
N ARG A 69 5.65 -3.94 -6.00
CA ARG A 69 5.66 -5.39 -6.18
C ARG A 69 4.31 -5.98 -5.78
N PRO A 70 4.00 -7.22 -6.19
CA PRO A 70 2.84 -7.96 -5.68
C PRO A 70 2.80 -7.98 -4.15
N VAL A 71 1.58 -7.91 -3.59
CA VAL A 71 1.36 -7.91 -2.12
C VAL A 71 1.99 -9.12 -1.45
N THR A 72 1.92 -10.30 -2.09
CA THR A 72 2.51 -11.55 -1.59
C THR A 72 4.02 -11.44 -1.41
N ASP A 73 4.71 -10.80 -2.35
CA ASP A 73 6.17 -10.64 -2.31
C ASP A 73 6.58 -9.66 -1.21
N LEU A 74 5.77 -8.60 -1.01
CA LEU A 74 5.97 -7.62 0.06
C LEU A 74 5.75 -8.24 1.44
N GLN A 75 4.70 -9.05 1.59
CA GLN A 75 4.43 -9.80 2.82
C GLN A 75 5.55 -10.80 3.11
N LEU A 76 6.05 -11.51 2.10
CA LEU A 76 7.17 -12.44 2.24
C LEU A 76 8.44 -11.71 2.67
N ALA A 77 8.76 -10.57 2.06
CA ALA A 77 9.90 -9.74 2.45
C ALA A 77 9.81 -9.29 3.92
N ILE A 78 8.63 -8.84 4.36
CA ILE A 78 8.37 -8.47 5.75
C ILE A 78 8.56 -9.68 6.68
N PHE A 79 8.03 -10.84 6.30
CA PHE A 79 8.14 -12.07 7.09
C PHE A 79 9.60 -12.53 7.25
N GLN A 80 10.37 -12.50 6.17
CA GLN A 80 11.79 -12.86 6.14
C GLN A 80 12.70 -11.79 6.77
N GLY A 81 12.18 -10.59 7.01
CA GLY A 81 12.96 -9.46 7.50
C GLY A 81 13.85 -8.81 6.44
N ASP A 82 13.52 -8.98 5.16
CA ASP A 82 14.26 -8.38 4.05
C ASP A 82 13.90 -6.90 3.88
N GLU A 83 14.57 -6.05 4.65
CA GLU A 83 14.43 -4.60 4.59
C GLU A 83 14.88 -4.00 3.24
N ALA A 84 15.69 -4.71 2.46
CA ALA A 84 16.21 -4.20 1.19
C ALA A 84 15.08 -3.98 0.18
N VAL A 85 14.07 -4.86 0.20
CA VAL A 85 12.86 -4.74 -0.64
C VAL A 85 12.11 -3.44 -0.34
N LEU A 86 11.97 -3.09 0.94
CA LEU A 86 11.23 -1.89 1.34
C LEU A 86 12.05 -0.63 1.11
N THR A 87 13.35 -0.65 1.42
CA THR A 87 14.23 0.52 1.28
C THR A 87 14.57 0.87 -0.18
N ALA A 88 14.32 -0.05 -1.12
CA ALA A 88 14.37 0.25 -2.55
C ALA A 88 13.21 1.17 -3.02
N VAL A 89 12.13 1.28 -2.22
CA VAL A 89 10.98 2.13 -2.54
C VAL A 89 11.32 3.60 -2.24
N SER A 90 11.07 4.49 -3.19
CA SER A 90 11.28 5.93 -3.02
C SER A 90 10.48 6.46 -1.82
N GLY A 91 11.16 7.12 -0.88
CA GLY A 91 10.55 7.62 0.36
C GLY A 91 10.62 6.67 1.55
N VAL A 92 11.17 5.46 1.38
CA VAL A 92 11.44 4.52 2.47
C VAL A 92 12.94 4.50 2.79
N GLY A 93 13.34 5.19 3.84
CA GLY A 93 14.71 5.11 4.36
C GLY A 93 14.93 3.87 5.24
N LYS A 94 16.20 3.55 5.54
CA LYS A 94 16.58 2.40 6.41
C LYS A 94 15.77 2.32 7.70
N ARG A 95 15.65 3.44 8.42
CA ARG A 95 14.89 3.50 9.70
C ARG A 95 13.41 3.18 9.53
N LEU A 96 12.80 3.63 8.43
CA LEU A 96 11.39 3.36 8.14
C LEU A 96 11.20 1.92 7.67
N GLY A 97 12.09 1.41 6.81
CA GLY A 97 12.09 0.00 6.37
C GLY A 97 12.16 -0.97 7.54
N ALA A 98 13.14 -0.80 8.43
CA ALA A 98 13.26 -1.61 9.66
C ALA A 98 12.01 -1.56 10.54
N ARG A 99 11.42 -0.37 10.70
CA ARG A 99 10.17 -0.20 11.47
C ARG A 99 9.00 -0.93 10.82
N ILE A 100 8.84 -0.83 9.50
CA ILE A 100 7.78 -1.55 8.77
C ILE A 100 7.94 -3.05 8.98
N VAL A 101 9.15 -3.59 8.81
CA VAL A 101 9.42 -5.02 9.04
C VAL A 101 9.03 -5.40 10.47
N LEU A 102 9.50 -4.66 11.47
CA LEU A 102 9.25 -4.98 12.88
C LEU A 102 7.76 -4.95 13.23
N GLU A 103 7.07 -3.86 12.91
CA GLU A 103 5.66 -3.65 13.28
C GLU A 103 4.69 -4.54 12.49
N LEU A 104 5.02 -4.88 11.24
CA LEU A 104 4.14 -5.68 10.39
C LEU A 104 4.43 -7.17 10.43
N LYS A 105 5.63 -7.61 10.82
CA LYS A 105 5.95 -9.04 10.91
C LYS A 105 4.98 -9.78 11.82
N GLU A 106 4.61 -9.20 12.95
CA GLU A 106 3.61 -9.77 13.87
C GLU A 106 2.20 -9.78 13.26
N LYS A 107 1.81 -8.70 12.57
CA LYS A 107 0.47 -8.55 11.99
C LYS A 107 0.24 -9.43 10.77
N VAL A 108 1.25 -9.58 9.90
CA VAL A 108 1.21 -10.45 8.73
C VAL A 108 1.15 -11.92 9.16
N ALA A 109 1.90 -12.31 10.21
CA ALA A 109 1.82 -13.65 10.78
C ALA A 109 0.41 -13.95 11.31
N ALA A 110 -0.21 -13.01 12.03
CA ALA A 110 -1.59 -13.16 12.52
C ALA A 110 -2.63 -13.25 11.39
N ALA A 111 -2.48 -12.48 10.32
CA ALA A 111 -3.37 -12.55 9.16
C ALA A 111 -3.26 -13.88 8.38
N SER A 112 -2.06 -14.49 8.33
CA SER A 112 -1.85 -15.79 7.69
C SER A 112 -2.40 -16.97 8.49
N ALA A 113 -2.60 -16.81 9.81
CA ALA A 113 -3.15 -17.85 10.69
C ALA A 113 -4.68 -17.85 10.75
N ALA A 114 -5.33 -16.83 10.19
CA ALA A 114 -6.79 -16.68 10.16
C ALA A 114 -7.43 -17.08 8.82
N ALA A 115 -6.65 -17.68 7.91
CA ALA A 115 -7.09 -18.23 6.62
C ALA A 115 -6.97 -19.76 6.63
#